data_AF-A0A952BGZ7-F1
#
_entry.id   AF-A0A952BGZ7-F1
#
_cell.length_a   1.000
_cell.length_b   1.000
_cell.length_c   1.000
_cell.angle_alpha   90.00
_cell.angle_beta   90.00
_cell.angle_gamma   90.00
#
_symmetry.space_group_name_H-M   'P 1'
#
loop_
_entity.id
_entity.type
_entity.pdbx_description
1 polymer ?
#
loop_
_entity_poly.entity_id
_entity_poly.type
_entity_poly.pdbx_seq_one_letter_code
_entity_poly.pdbx_strand_id
1 'polypeptide(L)'
;MYDALKRHWPEYLMEAAGLGLFMISAGACATMLEYSGSAVREAIPDPALRRMLMGIAMGLTAIGIIYSPWGKQSGAHINPSITLTFFRLGKISPWDTA
;
A
#
# COMPACT_ATOMS: atom_id res chain seq x y z
N MET A 1 6.73 7.62 -24.86
CA MET A 1 7.29 7.85 -23.52
C MET A 1 6.93 9.21 -22.96
N TYR A 2 7.32 10.31 -23.62
CA TYR A 2 7.00 11.68 -23.16
C TYR A 2 5.49 11.97 -23.06
N ASP A 3 4.69 11.49 -24.03
CA ASP A 3 3.22 11.66 -24.00
C ASP A 3 2.52 10.84 -22.92
N ALA A 4 3.02 9.63 -22.64
CA ALA A 4 2.51 8.79 -21.54
C ALA A 4 2.82 9.44 -20.20
N LEU A 5 4.05 9.91 -19.98
CA LEU A 5 4.44 10.62 -18.77
C LEU A 5 3.63 11.91 -18.59
N LYS A 6 3.44 12.71 -19.64
CA LYS A 6 2.61 13.93 -19.57
C LYS A 6 1.15 13.66 -19.23
N ARG A 7 0.62 12.49 -19.60
CA ARG A 7 -0.79 12.16 -19.44
C ARG A 7 -1.09 11.38 -18.16
N HIS A 8 -0.13 10.59 -17.67
CA HIS A 8 -0.29 9.68 -16.53
C HIS A 8 0.57 10.04 -15.30
N TRP A 9 1.30 11.16 -15.31
CA TRP A 9 2.06 11.60 -14.13
C TRP A 9 1.23 11.76 -12.84
N PRO A 10 -0.05 12.19 -12.86
CA PRO A 10 -0.84 12.26 -11.64
C PRO A 10 -1.06 10.86 -11.05
N GLU A 11 -1.35 9.86 -11.88
CA GLU A 11 -1.55 8.48 -11.46
C GLU A 11 -0.28 7.90 -10.84
N TYR A 12 0.90 8.18 -11.41
CA TYR A 12 2.17 7.74 -10.83
C TYR A 12 2.44 8.37 -9.46
N LEU A 13 2.12 9.66 -9.29
CA LEU A 13 2.23 10.32 -7.98
C LEU A 13 1.20 9.76 -6.98
N MET A 14 0.00 9.41 -7.43
CA MET A 14 -1.01 8.78 -6.58
C MET A 14 -0.58 7.39 -6.12
N GLU A 15 0.00 6.57 -7.00
CA GLU A 15 0.58 5.27 -6.64
C GLU A 15 1.73 5.43 -5.63
N ALA A 16 2.63 6.38 -5.86
CA ALA A 16 3.74 6.66 -4.95
C ALA A 16 3.25 7.16 -3.58
N ALA A 17 2.26 8.06 -3.55
CA ALA A 17 1.66 8.55 -2.32
C ALA A 17 0.87 7.46 -1.58
N GLY A 18 0.13 6.61 -2.31
CA GLY A 18 -0.58 5.46 -1.76
C GLY A 18 0.38 4.47 -1.11
N LEU A 19 1.47 4.10 -1.80
CA LEU A 19 2.53 3.27 -1.23
C LEU A 19 3.18 3.93 -0.02
N GLY A 20 3.50 5.21 -0.09
CA GLY A 20 4.09 5.96 1.03
C GLY A 20 3.20 5.96 2.28
N LEU A 21 1.89 6.20 2.09
CA LEU A 21 0.92 6.16 3.18
C LEU A 21 0.79 4.74 3.77
N PHE A 22 0.79 3.72 2.91
CA PHE A 22 0.79 2.33 3.34
C PHE A 22 2.05 1.99 4.18
N MET A 23 3.23 2.45 3.76
CA MET A 23 4.48 2.26 4.49
C MET A 23 4.51 3.00 5.84
N ILE A 24 4.01 4.23 5.91
CA ILE A 24 3.89 4.96 7.17
C ILE A 24 2.94 4.24 8.14
N SER A 25 1.79 3.79 7.64
CA SER A 25 0.84 2.99 8.44
C SER A 25 1.49 1.70 8.93
N ALA A 26 2.18 0.96 8.05
CA ALA A 26 2.88 -0.27 8.41
C ALA A 26 3.94 -0.02 9.48
N GLY A 27 4.79 1.00 9.31
CA GLY A 27 5.82 1.37 10.27
C GLY A 27 5.24 1.78 11.62
N ALA A 28 4.20 2.60 11.64
CA ALA A 28 3.53 3.05 12.87
C ALA A 28 2.87 1.88 13.61
N CYS A 29 2.09 1.04 12.91
CA CYS A 29 1.42 -0.12 13.49
C CYS A 29 2.43 -1.17 13.98
N ALA A 30 3.47 -1.46 13.19
CA ALA A 30 4.52 -2.39 13.59
C ALA A 30 5.31 -1.88 14.80
N THR A 31 5.62 -0.58 14.84
CA THR A 31 6.28 0.01 16.01
C THR A 31 5.37 -0.09 17.23
N MET A 32 4.08 0.23 17.10
CA MET A 32 3.15 0.14 18.21
C MET A 32 2.96 -1.31 18.70
N LEU A 33 2.87 -2.30 17.80
CA LEU A 33 2.60 -3.69 18.19
C LEU A 33 3.86 -4.48 18.58
N GLU A 34 5.01 -4.25 17.93
CA GLU A 34 6.18 -5.14 18.05
C GLU A 34 7.42 -4.48 18.65
N TYR A 35 7.48 -3.14 18.77
CA TYR A 35 8.63 -2.48 19.40
C TYR A 35 8.73 -2.85 20.88
N SER A 36 9.91 -3.25 21.34
CA SER A 36 10.10 -3.74 22.70
C SER A 36 9.76 -2.74 23.79
N GLY A 37 9.90 -1.44 23.52
CA GLY A 37 9.52 -0.35 24.43
C GLY A 37 8.11 0.20 24.21
N SER A 38 7.26 -0.48 23.43
CA SER A 38 5.86 -0.08 23.26
C SER A 38 4.98 -0.63 24.38
N ALA A 39 4.21 0.26 25.03
CA ALA A 39 3.22 -0.13 26.02
C ALA A 39 2.13 -1.08 25.46
N VAL A 40 1.81 -0.95 24.16
CA VAL A 40 0.81 -1.81 23.51
C VAL A 40 1.36 -3.24 23.34
N ARG A 41 2.65 -3.39 23.04
CA ARG A 41 3.30 -4.70 22.99
C ARG A 41 3.30 -5.37 24.36
N GLU A 42 3.60 -4.61 25.41
CA GLU A 42 3.60 -5.12 26.79
C GLU A 42 2.20 -5.54 27.25
N ALA A 43 1.18 -4.76 26.87
CA ALA A 43 -0.22 -5.09 27.15
C ALA A 43 -0.73 -6.31 26.38
N ILE A 44 -0.16 -6.61 25.20
CA ILE A 44 -0.56 -7.73 24.34
C ILE A 44 0.62 -8.69 24.16
N PRO A 45 0.89 -9.57 25.15
CA PRO A 45 2.06 -10.44 25.11
C PRO A 45 1.96 -11.54 24.04
N ASP A 46 0.74 -11.98 23.70
CA ASP A 46 0.53 -13.05 22.71
C ASP A 46 0.93 -12.60 21.28
N PRO A 47 1.97 -13.21 20.69
CA PRO A 47 2.41 -12.88 19.35
C PRO A 47 1.40 -13.23 18.25
N ALA A 48 0.52 -14.22 18.47
CA ALA A 48 -0.49 -14.58 17.49
C ALA A 48 -1.55 -13.48 17.36
N LEU A 49 -2.06 -13.00 18.49
CA LEU A 49 -2.98 -11.87 18.53
C LEU A 49 -2.39 -10.59 17.93
N ARG A 50 -1.12 -10.27 18.22
CA ARG A 50 -0.47 -9.09 17.60
C ARG A 50 -0.36 -9.19 16.08
N ARG A 51 -0.02 -10.38 15.55
CA ARG A 51 -0.01 -10.62 14.10
C ARG A 51 -1.40 -10.50 13.48
N MET A 52 -2.43 -10.99 14.17
CA MET A 52 -3.82 -10.81 13.73
C MET A 52 -4.21 -9.33 13.66
N LEU A 53 -3.89 -8.56 14.70
CA LEU A 53 -4.13 -7.11 14.74
C LEU A 53 -3.36 -6.36 13.66
N MET A 54 -2.10 -6.73 13.44
CA MET A 54 -1.29 -6.19 12.33
C MET A 54 -1.93 -6.50 10.98
N GLY A 55 -2.39 -7.73 10.76
CA GLY A 55 -3.10 -8.13 9.54
C GLY A 55 -4.37 -7.32 9.31
N ILE A 56 -5.18 -7.10 10.36
CA ILE A 56 -6.37 -6.25 10.30
C ILE A 56 -5.99 -4.81 9.95
N ALA A 57 -5.00 -4.24 10.65
CA ALA A 57 -4.54 -2.88 10.39
C ALA A 57 -4.09 -2.70 8.93
N MET A 58 -3.27 -3.61 8.42
CA MET A 58 -2.79 -3.55 7.03
C MET A 58 -3.92 -3.74 6.02
N GLY A 59 -4.85 -4.67 6.28
CA GLY A 59 -6.02 -4.88 5.44
C GLY A 59 -6.90 -3.64 5.35
N LEU A 60 -7.18 -2.99 6.48
CA LEU A 60 -7.97 -1.76 6.53
C LEU A 60 -7.27 -0.58 5.84
N THR A 61 -5.96 -0.43 6.03
CA THR A 61 -5.18 0.60 5.33
C THR A 61 -5.22 0.37 3.81
N ALA A 62 -5.03 -0.87 3.35
CA ALA A 62 -5.13 -1.21 1.94
C ALA A 62 -6.53 -0.89 1.37
N ILE A 63 -7.59 -1.30 2.06
CA ILE A 63 -8.98 -0.99 1.67
C ILE A 63 -9.18 0.52 1.57
N GLY A 64 -8.71 1.29 2.56
CA GLY A 64 -8.83 2.74 2.57
C GLY A 64 -8.15 3.39 1.37
N ILE A 65 -6.94 2.93 1.02
CA ILE A 65 -6.21 3.44 -0.15
C ILE A 65 -6.90 3.03 -1.45
N ILE A 66 -7.25 1.75 -1.60
CA ILE A 66 -7.85 1.21 -2.83
C ILE A 66 -9.19 1.89 -3.16
N TYR A 67 -10.05 2.12 -2.17
CA TYR A 67 -11.35 2.74 -2.40
C TYR A 67 -11.34 4.27 -2.36
N SER A 68 -10.19 4.89 -2.07
CA SER A 68 -10.04 6.35 -2.11
C SER A 68 -10.22 6.91 -3.54
N PRO A 69 -10.50 8.22 -3.70
CA PRO A 69 -10.55 8.84 -5.03
C PRO A 69 -9.26 8.64 -5.83
N TRP A 70 -8.10 8.70 -5.17
CA TRP A 70 -6.80 8.48 -5.80
C TRP A 70 -6.61 7.03 -6.22
N GLY A 71 -6.98 6.07 -5.36
CA GLY A 71 -6.90 4.66 -5.70
C GLY A 71 -7.79 4.27 -6.88
N LYS A 72 -9.00 4.84 -6.96
CA LYS A 72 -9.89 4.66 -8.11
C LYS A 72 -9.34 5.24 -9.41
N GLN A 73 -8.58 6.33 -9.33
CA GLN A 73 -7.97 6.97 -10.50
C GLN A 73 -6.70 6.25 -10.96
N SER A 74 -5.81 5.89 -10.02
CA SER A 74 -4.51 5.30 -10.35
C SER A 74 -4.56 3.79 -10.60
N GLY A 75 -5.60 3.10 -10.11
CA GLY A 75 -5.72 1.64 -10.12
C GLY A 75 -5.29 0.99 -8.79
N ALA A 76 -4.68 1.78 -7.89
CA ALA A 76 -4.23 1.39 -6.56
C ALA A 76 -3.39 0.09 -6.54
N HIS A 77 -2.42 -0.03 -7.44
CA HIS A 77 -1.56 -1.22 -7.45
C HIS A 77 -0.72 -1.30 -6.19
N ILE A 78 -0.12 -0.16 -5.80
CA ILE A 78 0.71 0.09 -4.60
C ILE A 78 1.74 -1.02 -4.31
N ASN A 79 2.08 -1.82 -5.33
CA ASN A 79 2.88 -3.02 -5.25
C ASN A 79 3.29 -3.46 -6.67
N PRO A 80 4.60 -3.62 -6.95
CA PRO A 80 5.07 -4.06 -8.26
C PRO A 80 4.50 -5.40 -8.74
N SER A 81 4.18 -6.31 -7.82
CA SER A 81 3.60 -7.63 -8.14
C SER A 81 2.18 -7.50 -8.70
N ILE A 82 1.41 -6.54 -8.20
CA ILE A 82 0.07 -6.24 -8.70
C ILE A 82 0.17 -5.57 -10.08
N THR A 83 1.05 -4.57 -10.22
CA THR A 83 1.35 -3.95 -11.52
C THR A 83 1.74 -4.99 -12.57
N LEU A 84 2.65 -5.92 -12.23
CA LEU A 84 3.08 -7.00 -13.13
C LEU A 84 1.94 -7.96 -13.49
N THR A 85 1.06 -8.27 -12.54
CA THR A 85 -0.11 -9.11 -12.78
C THR A 85 -1.07 -8.44 -13.78
N PHE A 86 -1.34 -7.16 -13.60
CA PHE A 86 -2.21 -6.40 -14.48
C PHE A 86 -1.59 -6.20 -15.87
N PHE A 87 -0.28 -6.01 -15.96
CA PHE A 87 0.46 -6.04 -17.21
C PHE A 87 0.29 -7.37 -17.94
N ARG A 88 0.49 -8.50 -17.23
CA ARG A 88 0.31 -9.84 -17.80
C ARG A 88 -1.12 -10.09 -18.29
N LEU A 89 -2.11 -9.47 -17.65
CA LEU A 89 -3.51 -9.53 -18.06
C LEU A 89 -3.87 -8.54 -19.20
N GLY A 90 -2.91 -7.78 -19.72
CA GLY A 90 -3.13 -6.78 -20.77
C GLY A 90 -3.94 -5.55 -20.30
N LYS A 91 -4.01 -5.32 -18.99
CA LYS A 91 -4.76 -4.19 -18.38
C LYS A 91 -3.94 -2.91 -18.26
N ILE A 92 -2.62 -2.99 -18.44
CA ILE A 92 -1.69 -1.86 -18.35
C ILE A 92 -0.81 -1.88 -19.61
N SER A 93 -0.56 -0.71 -20.17
CA SER A 93 0.37 -0.52 -21.28
C SER A 93 1.81 -0.76 -20.84
N PRO A 94 2.70 -1.35 -21.66
CA PRO A 94 4.11 -1.57 -21.31
C PRO A 94 4.87 -0.32 -20.84
N TRP A 95 4.39 0.87 -21.25
CA TRP A 95 5.02 2.14 -20.90
C TRP A 95 4.64 2.64 -19.50
N ASP A 96 3.56 2.12 -18.91
CA ASP A 96 3.07 2.47 -17.57
C ASP A 96 3.56 1.47 -16.50
N THR A 97 4.37 0.49 -16.90
CA THR A 97 4.92 -0.56 -16.02
C THR A 97 6.41 -0.36 -15.67
N ALA A 98 7.03 0.69 -16.22
CA ALA A 98 8.45 0.99 -16.04
C ALA A 98 8.73 1.71 -14.71
#